data_AF-A0A7C6IUQ3-F1
#
_entry.id   AF-A0A7C6IUQ3-F1
#
_cell.length_a   1.000
_cell.length_b   1.000
_cell.length_c   1.000
_cell.angle_alpha   90.00
_cell.angle_beta   90.00
_cell.angle_gamma   90.00
#
_symmetry.space_group_name_H-M   'P 1'
#
loop_
_entity.id
_entity.type
_entity.pdbx_description
1 polymer ?
#
loop_
_entity_poly.entity_id
_entity_poly.type
_entity_poly.pdbx_seq_one_letter_code
_entity_poly.pdbx_strand_id
1 'polypeptide(L)'
;MNYIFTKFPFLKDPNKNPFGIILITIISLIILGFVILLFISYGQSGLGILNYGFSINEIYCFDNLELEGEYINFKIDEAGYLIPGYKRDMVYCIVVLGEGNFHLKTPTDDIENSFKALYIPLQPKDYLYLRENLILNKTCNAPTIEAANKIMRENNTAFFYAKPFNQIRTYPPSSDNLLSVIYTEDYGKVKYIEAKNVVFKPETGKKITFKHEQDVPAYPPIRVYNCLGIGILGMTSILLIAAFVVTLDIAKKTGHENYVFIDPKTEWGVFSALTLSYLLVLILSKAYNLNIEIFLYLVAAALSIFIKFKQGYDLKELGFNWDYPLRNFILGTTLGILGFFMGTLHLPQGFHPIKLSVLLLPLIISLCREIISRSFIQTTLEKYIGQWAALIATSLLSGVPYLAYGLFYIGSEPEIWLNSLLAIPSVSLIAGYIFIKTRSILGGTIFNAVLMILSSILIY
;
A
#
# COMPACT_ATOMS: atom_id res chain seq x y z
N MET A 1 -4.30 -29.15 -24.99
CA MET A 1 -3.28 -29.60 -24.01
C MET A 1 -2.55 -30.88 -24.45
N ASN A 2 -3.22 -31.99 -24.77
CA ASN A 2 -2.57 -33.26 -25.14
C ASN A 2 -1.57 -33.19 -26.32
N TYR A 3 -1.77 -32.30 -27.28
CA TYR A 3 -0.86 -32.15 -28.44
C TYR A 3 0.48 -31.45 -28.11
N ILE A 4 0.51 -30.64 -27.05
CA ILE A 4 1.73 -29.95 -26.60
C ILE A 4 2.60 -30.94 -25.80
N PHE A 5 1.98 -31.76 -24.95
CA PHE A 5 2.67 -32.79 -24.15
C PHE A 5 3.25 -33.95 -24.98
N THR A 6 2.74 -34.21 -26.19
CA THR A 6 3.31 -35.20 -27.11
C THR A 6 4.54 -34.69 -27.86
N LYS A 7 4.61 -33.39 -28.19
CA LYS A 7 5.79 -32.80 -28.86
C LYS A 7 6.94 -32.44 -27.91
N PHE A 8 6.67 -32.26 -26.62
CA PHE A 8 7.67 -31.88 -25.62
C PHE A 8 7.74 -32.92 -24.48
N PRO A 9 8.48 -34.03 -24.68
CA PRO A 9 8.51 -35.16 -23.73
C PRO A 9 9.05 -34.80 -22.34
N PHE A 10 9.81 -33.70 -22.21
CA PHE A 10 10.27 -33.17 -20.93
C PHE A 10 9.15 -32.55 -20.06
N LEU A 11 7.94 -32.36 -20.59
CA LEU A 11 6.78 -31.87 -19.83
C LEU A 11 5.89 -32.98 -19.26
N LYS A 12 6.16 -34.25 -19.57
CA LYS A 12 5.30 -35.39 -19.19
C LYS A 12 5.35 -35.74 -17.70
N ASP A 13 6.49 -35.53 -17.05
CA ASP A 13 6.64 -35.81 -15.62
C ASP A 13 7.49 -34.72 -14.96
N PRO A 14 6.85 -33.65 -14.44
CA PRO A 14 7.55 -32.48 -13.94
C PRO A 14 8.52 -32.77 -12.79
N ASN A 15 8.30 -33.88 -12.07
CA ASN A 15 9.14 -34.31 -10.96
C ASN A 15 10.39 -35.09 -11.42
N LYS A 16 10.43 -35.57 -12.66
CA LYS A 16 11.57 -36.36 -13.21
C LYS A 16 12.49 -35.54 -14.10
N ASN A 17 11.99 -34.50 -14.76
CA ASN A 17 12.82 -33.59 -15.56
C ASN A 17 12.42 -32.12 -15.31
N PRO A 18 12.95 -31.48 -14.25
CA PRO A 18 12.58 -30.12 -13.90
C PRO A 18 13.08 -29.09 -14.93
N PHE A 19 14.02 -29.46 -15.81
CA PHE A 19 14.65 -28.54 -16.77
C PHE A 19 13.62 -27.89 -17.70
N GLY A 20 12.66 -28.66 -18.21
CA GLY A 20 11.62 -28.14 -19.09
C GLY A 20 10.73 -27.09 -18.43
N ILE A 21 10.38 -27.31 -17.17
CA ILE A 21 9.59 -26.37 -16.38
C ILE A 21 10.41 -25.13 -16.04
N ILE A 22 11.67 -25.31 -15.63
CA ILE A 22 12.59 -24.21 -15.32
C ILE A 22 12.77 -23.32 -16.57
N LEU A 23 12.93 -23.92 -17.75
CA LEU A 23 13.06 -23.17 -19.01
C LEU A 23 11.79 -22.38 -19.33
N ILE A 24 10.61 -23.00 -19.27
CA ILE A 24 9.32 -22.31 -19.49
C ILE A 24 9.13 -21.19 -18.48
N THR A 25 9.54 -21.42 -17.24
CA THR A 25 9.48 -20.46 -16.15
C THR A 25 10.37 -19.26 -16.46
N ILE A 26 11.62 -19.48 -16.85
CA ILE A 26 12.55 -18.41 -17.23
C ILE A 26 12.00 -17.59 -18.40
N ILE A 27 11.51 -18.26 -19.45
CA ILE A 27 10.90 -17.58 -20.61
C ILE A 27 9.70 -16.74 -20.17
N SER A 28 8.85 -17.29 -19.29
CA SER A 28 7.68 -16.61 -18.76
C SER A 28 8.07 -15.39 -17.90
N LEU A 29 9.12 -15.49 -17.09
CA LEU A 29 9.69 -14.38 -16.31
C LEU A 29 10.25 -13.28 -17.22
N ILE A 30 10.93 -13.65 -18.30
CA ILE A 30 11.48 -12.67 -19.27
C ILE A 30 10.34 -11.92 -19.97
N ILE A 31 9.34 -12.65 -20.49
CA ILE A 31 8.19 -12.03 -21.17
C ILE A 31 7.44 -11.12 -20.20
N LEU A 32 7.16 -11.60 -19.00
CA LEU A 32 6.40 -10.85 -18.01
C LEU A 32 7.18 -9.64 -17.47
N GLY A 33 8.49 -9.79 -17.26
CA GLY A 33 9.39 -8.70 -16.92
C GLY A 33 9.44 -7.64 -18.03
N PHE A 34 9.50 -8.04 -19.29
CA PHE A 34 9.46 -7.13 -20.43
C PHE A 34 8.12 -6.37 -20.53
N VAL A 35 6.99 -7.06 -20.33
CA VAL A 35 5.66 -6.42 -20.29
C VAL A 35 5.59 -5.38 -19.17
N ILE A 36 6.03 -5.73 -17.96
CA ILE A 36 6.07 -4.78 -16.84
C ILE A 36 6.97 -3.59 -17.17
N LEU A 37 8.15 -3.82 -17.75
CA LEU A 37 9.09 -2.77 -18.12
C LEU A 37 8.51 -1.83 -19.19
N LEU A 38 7.82 -2.37 -20.20
CA LEU A 38 7.11 -1.55 -21.19
C LEU A 38 6.02 -0.71 -20.53
N PHE A 39 5.23 -1.29 -19.62
CA PHE A 39 4.18 -0.55 -18.90
C PHE A 39 4.73 0.56 -18.01
N ILE A 40 5.87 0.32 -17.35
CA ILE A 40 6.59 1.31 -16.56
C ILE A 40 7.14 2.43 -17.46
N SER A 41 7.79 2.06 -18.57
CA SER A 41 8.46 3.01 -19.47
C SER A 41 7.47 3.93 -20.17
N TYR A 42 6.28 3.43 -20.51
CA TYR A 42 5.24 4.25 -21.13
C TYR A 42 4.60 5.26 -20.16
N GLY A 43 4.81 5.14 -18.84
CA GLY A 43 4.18 6.01 -17.84
C GLY A 43 5.09 6.30 -16.66
N GLN A 44 6.06 7.19 -16.82
CA GLN A 44 6.94 7.64 -15.72
C GLN A 44 6.15 8.18 -14.50
N SER A 45 4.95 8.72 -14.71
CA SER A 45 4.02 9.12 -13.65
C SER A 45 3.17 7.96 -13.07
N GLY A 46 3.10 6.82 -13.77
CA GLY A 46 2.26 5.67 -13.42
C GLY A 46 2.76 4.83 -12.25
N LEU A 47 4.03 4.97 -11.87
CA LEU A 47 4.59 4.32 -10.68
C LEU A 47 4.50 5.19 -9.42
N GLY A 48 4.25 6.48 -9.55
CA GLY A 48 4.24 7.40 -8.42
C GLY A 48 5.61 7.53 -7.73
N ILE A 49 5.65 8.41 -6.75
CA ILE A 49 6.85 8.72 -5.97
C ILE A 49 6.75 7.97 -4.65
N LEU A 50 7.86 7.44 -4.17
CA LEU A 50 7.87 6.83 -2.85
C LEU A 50 7.66 7.88 -1.75
N ASN A 51 6.90 7.48 -0.75
CA ASN A 51 6.43 8.37 0.29
C ASN A 51 7.43 8.49 1.46
N TYR A 52 8.54 9.18 1.22
CA TYR A 52 9.50 9.53 2.28
C TYR A 52 9.20 10.90 2.88
N GLY A 53 9.83 11.20 4.02
CA GLY A 53 9.76 12.53 4.61
C GLY A 53 10.36 13.57 3.67
N PHE A 54 9.74 14.75 3.61
CA PHE A 54 10.32 15.87 2.88
C PHE A 54 11.52 16.43 3.62
N SER A 55 12.56 16.83 2.89
CA SER A 55 13.61 17.70 3.42
C SER A 55 13.33 19.15 3.01
N ILE A 56 13.71 20.09 3.87
CA ILE A 56 13.63 21.53 3.58
C ILE A 56 15.07 22.02 3.42
N ASN A 57 15.43 22.38 2.19
CA ASN A 57 16.78 22.85 1.86
C ASN A 57 16.84 24.38 1.72
N GLU A 58 15.70 25.02 1.51
CA GLU A 58 15.59 26.46 1.32
C GLU A 58 14.24 27.00 1.75
N ILE A 59 14.22 28.30 2.05
CA ILE A 59 13.04 29.05 2.46
C ILE A 59 13.12 30.38 1.74
N TYR A 60 11.98 30.82 1.24
CA TYR A 60 11.84 32.11 0.59
C TYR A 60 10.86 32.96 1.38
N CYS A 61 11.13 34.27 1.48
CA CYS A 61 10.14 35.26 1.86
C CYS A 61 9.69 36.03 0.61
N PHE A 62 8.43 36.45 0.64
CA PHE A 62 7.80 37.28 -0.38
C PHE A 62 6.99 38.38 0.31
N ASP A 63 6.80 39.51 -0.37
CA ASP A 63 6.00 40.63 0.15
C ASP A 63 4.52 40.50 -0.22
N ASN A 64 4.24 39.94 -1.40
CA ASN A 64 2.92 39.56 -1.85
C ASN A 64 2.99 38.24 -2.61
N LEU A 65 1.88 37.50 -2.60
CA LEU A 65 1.75 36.26 -3.37
C LEU A 65 0.32 36.12 -3.86
N GLU A 66 0.17 35.93 -5.16
CA GLU A 66 -1.10 35.57 -5.79
C GLU A 66 -0.92 34.24 -6.52
N LEU A 67 -1.76 33.27 -6.22
CA LEU A 67 -1.80 31.97 -6.88
C LEU A 67 -3.19 31.76 -7.46
N GLU A 68 -3.29 31.85 -8.78
CA GLU A 68 -4.53 31.71 -9.53
C GLU A 68 -4.70 30.27 -10.04
N GLY A 69 -5.82 29.64 -9.67
CA GLY A 69 -6.44 28.52 -10.39
C GLY A 69 -7.65 29.02 -11.18
N GLU A 70 -8.35 28.14 -11.92
CA GLU A 70 -9.52 28.58 -12.69
C GLU A 70 -10.70 28.93 -11.78
N TYR A 71 -10.86 28.16 -10.68
CA TYR A 71 -11.97 28.33 -9.74
C TYR A 71 -11.56 28.87 -8.38
N ILE A 72 -10.28 28.86 -8.03
CA ILE A 72 -9.80 29.40 -6.75
C ILE A 72 -8.66 30.39 -6.97
N ASN A 73 -8.72 31.54 -6.31
CA ASN A 73 -7.59 32.46 -6.21
C ASN A 73 -7.13 32.52 -4.77
N PHE A 74 -5.82 32.40 -4.52
CA PHE A 74 -5.20 32.63 -3.21
C PHE A 74 -4.40 33.92 -3.25
N LYS A 75 -4.68 34.83 -2.32
CA LYS A 75 -4.01 36.11 -2.23
C LYS A 75 -3.44 36.33 -0.83
N ILE A 76 -2.16 36.64 -0.75
CA ILE A 76 -1.46 37.06 0.46
C ILE A 76 -0.93 38.46 0.17
N ASP A 77 -1.54 39.46 0.82
CA ASP A 77 -1.21 40.88 0.63
C ASP A 77 -0.08 41.36 1.55
N GLU A 78 0.27 40.55 2.55
CA GLU A 78 1.35 40.83 3.51
C GLU A 78 2.53 39.85 3.33
N ALA A 79 3.63 40.14 4.03
CA ALA A 79 4.83 39.32 3.95
C ALA A 79 4.57 37.88 4.42
N GLY A 80 5.01 36.91 3.62
CA GLY A 80 4.85 35.48 3.91
C GLY A 80 6.09 34.66 3.56
N TYR A 81 5.98 33.34 3.71
CA TYR A 81 7.05 32.39 3.44
C TYR A 81 6.60 31.32 2.45
N LEU A 82 7.46 31.00 1.49
CA LEU A 82 7.33 29.88 0.58
C LEU A 82 8.44 28.87 0.87
N ILE A 83 8.05 27.64 1.22
CA ILE A 83 8.95 26.57 1.66
C ILE A 83 8.79 25.37 0.71
N PRO A 84 9.76 25.15 -0.20
CA PRO A 84 9.74 23.97 -1.06
C PRO A 84 10.09 22.70 -0.26
N GLY A 85 9.29 21.65 -0.46
CA GLY A 85 9.51 20.32 0.10
C GLY A 85 10.21 19.42 -0.91
N TYR A 86 11.41 18.96 -0.55
CA TYR A 86 12.26 18.15 -1.42
C TYR A 86 12.09 16.66 -1.14
N LYS A 87 12.08 15.87 -2.22
CA LYS A 87 12.42 14.44 -2.19
C LYS A 87 13.51 14.23 -3.24
N ARG A 88 14.71 13.80 -2.80
CA ARG A 88 15.87 13.54 -3.68
C ARG A 88 16.22 14.71 -4.58
N ASP A 89 16.43 15.88 -3.96
CA ASP A 89 16.82 17.12 -4.62
C ASP A 89 15.79 17.72 -5.59
N MET A 90 14.60 17.11 -5.70
CA MET A 90 13.49 17.60 -6.50
C MET A 90 12.35 18.07 -5.61
N VAL A 91 11.72 19.19 -5.99
CA VAL A 91 10.57 19.76 -5.27
C VAL A 91 9.29 19.04 -5.69
N TYR A 92 8.56 18.51 -4.73
CA TYR A 92 7.28 17.81 -4.95
C TYR A 92 6.10 18.41 -4.21
N CYS A 93 6.35 19.40 -3.36
CA CYS A 93 5.33 20.22 -2.77
C CYS A 93 5.91 21.58 -2.40
N ILE A 94 5.02 22.54 -2.20
CA ILE A 94 5.34 23.79 -1.54
C ILE A 94 4.41 23.97 -0.35
N VAL A 95 4.94 24.54 0.72
CA VAL A 95 4.15 25.07 1.82
C VAL A 95 4.24 26.58 1.77
N VAL A 96 3.10 27.25 1.78
CA VAL A 96 3.01 28.70 1.89
C VAL A 96 2.50 29.01 3.30
N LEU A 97 3.22 29.87 4.02
CA LEU A 97 2.84 30.35 5.36
C LEU A 97 2.64 31.86 5.30
N GLY A 98 1.48 32.32 5.76
CA GLY A 98 1.09 33.73 5.73
C GLY A 98 -0.42 33.87 5.90
N GLU A 99 -0.86 35.01 6.41
CA GLU A 99 -2.28 35.33 6.49
C GLU A 99 -2.75 35.84 5.13
N GLY A 100 -3.63 35.08 4.50
CA GLY A 100 -4.17 35.38 3.18
C GLY A 100 -5.65 35.13 3.09
N ASN A 101 -6.23 35.48 1.95
CA ASN A 101 -7.62 35.21 1.63
C ASN A 101 -7.68 34.32 0.38
N PHE A 102 -8.65 33.41 0.34
CA PHE A 102 -8.98 32.71 -0.88
C PHE A 102 -10.39 33.08 -1.34
N HIS A 103 -10.55 33.15 -2.66
CA HIS A 103 -11.85 33.32 -3.32
C HIS A 103 -12.11 32.09 -4.19
N LEU A 104 -13.10 31.29 -3.80
CA LEU A 104 -13.58 30.15 -4.56
C LEU A 104 -14.82 30.55 -5.33
N LYS A 105 -14.73 30.51 -6.66
CA LYS A 105 -15.84 30.67 -7.59
C LYS A 105 -16.56 29.34 -7.73
N THR A 106 -17.85 29.32 -7.46
CA THR A 106 -18.71 28.16 -7.74
C THR A 106 -19.86 28.56 -8.66
N PRO A 107 -20.56 27.60 -9.29
CA PRO A 107 -21.69 27.92 -10.16
C PRO A 107 -22.87 28.59 -9.45
N THR A 108 -22.96 28.51 -8.12
CA THR A 108 -24.09 29.05 -7.36
C THR A 108 -23.69 30.22 -6.46
N ASP A 109 -22.56 30.11 -5.77
CA ASP A 109 -22.13 31.07 -4.77
C ASP A 109 -20.60 31.25 -4.79
N ASP A 110 -20.15 32.46 -4.52
CA ASP A 110 -18.73 32.73 -4.28
C ASP A 110 -18.42 32.57 -2.80
N ILE A 111 -17.34 31.86 -2.48
CA ILE A 111 -16.88 31.64 -1.11
C ILE A 111 -15.57 32.37 -0.90
N GLU A 112 -15.59 33.32 0.02
CA GLU A 112 -14.40 34.03 0.47
C GLU A 112 -14.10 33.65 1.93
N ASN A 113 -12.83 33.37 2.21
CA ASN A 113 -12.38 33.11 3.58
C ASN A 113 -10.89 33.35 3.73
N SER A 114 -10.43 33.42 4.98
CA SER A 114 -9.02 33.56 5.31
C SER A 114 -8.34 32.19 5.45
N PHE A 115 -7.02 32.16 5.23
CA PHE A 115 -6.18 31.01 5.47
C PHE A 115 -4.85 31.43 6.09
N LYS A 116 -4.24 30.52 6.85
CA LYS A 116 -2.92 30.72 7.49
C LYS A 116 -1.79 29.95 6.82
N ALA A 117 -2.15 28.88 6.12
CA ALA A 117 -1.20 28.05 5.42
C ALA A 117 -1.83 27.32 4.23
N LEU A 118 -1.01 27.09 3.21
CA LEU A 118 -1.33 26.25 2.06
C LEU A 118 -0.28 25.14 1.94
N TYR A 119 -0.74 23.93 1.64
CA TYR A 119 0.11 22.86 1.15
C TYR A 119 -0.32 22.50 -0.27
N ILE A 120 0.60 22.62 -1.23
CA ILE A 120 0.33 22.41 -2.65
C ILE A 120 1.30 21.32 -3.14
N PRO A 121 0.85 20.07 -3.36
CA PRO A 121 1.64 19.08 -4.06
C PRO A 121 1.73 19.43 -5.54
N LEU A 122 2.90 19.29 -6.13
CA LEU A 122 3.15 19.67 -7.52
C LEU A 122 4.28 18.83 -8.13
N GLN A 123 4.44 18.87 -9.46
CA GLN A 123 5.58 18.22 -10.09
C GLN A 123 6.79 19.17 -10.10
N PRO A 124 8.02 18.64 -10.16
CA PRO A 124 9.23 19.48 -10.19
C PRO A 124 9.23 20.53 -11.31
N LYS A 125 8.63 20.21 -12.46
CA LYS A 125 8.47 21.16 -13.57
C LYS A 125 7.54 22.34 -13.23
N ASP A 126 6.48 22.09 -12.46
CA ASP A 126 5.48 23.10 -12.10
C ASP A 126 6.05 24.05 -11.04
N TYR A 127 6.92 23.54 -10.16
CA TYR A 127 7.68 24.37 -9.23
C TYR A 127 8.59 25.36 -9.95
N LEU A 128 9.32 24.90 -10.97
CA LEU A 128 10.22 25.78 -11.74
C LEU A 128 9.44 26.93 -12.38
N TYR A 129 8.30 26.61 -13.00
CA TYR A 129 7.40 27.62 -13.57
C TYR A 129 6.89 28.60 -12.51
N LEU A 130 6.44 28.11 -11.35
CA LEU A 130 5.98 28.96 -10.25
C LEU A 130 7.11 29.86 -9.72
N ARG A 131 8.32 29.33 -9.58
CA ARG A 131 9.50 30.06 -9.09
C ARG A 131 9.93 31.17 -10.05
N GLU A 132 9.86 30.93 -11.36
CA GLU A 132 10.24 31.93 -12.38
C GLU A 132 9.30 33.14 -12.40
N ASN A 133 8.06 32.97 -11.96
CA ASN A 133 7.04 34.02 -11.96
C ASN A 133 6.93 34.79 -10.63
N LEU A 134 7.74 34.45 -9.61
CA LEU A 134 7.65 35.05 -8.28
C LEU A 134 8.95 35.75 -7.89
N ILE A 135 8.81 36.92 -7.25
CA ILE A 135 9.93 37.64 -6.64
C ILE A 135 10.15 37.05 -5.24
N LEU A 136 11.15 36.18 -5.11
CA LEU A 136 11.44 35.43 -3.90
C LEU A 136 12.82 35.77 -3.33
N ASN A 137 12.86 36.16 -2.05
CA ASN A 137 14.11 36.43 -1.35
C ASN A 137 14.46 35.25 -0.44
N LYS A 138 15.66 34.67 -0.60
CA LYS A 138 16.07 33.53 0.23
C LYS A 138 16.30 33.97 1.67
N THR A 139 15.76 33.22 2.63
CA THR A 139 15.85 33.50 4.06
C THR A 139 16.10 32.22 4.87
N CYS A 140 16.38 32.36 6.16
CA CYS A 140 16.54 31.27 7.12
C CYS A 140 15.76 31.61 8.39
N ASN A 141 14.65 30.91 8.65
CA ASN A 141 13.82 31.09 9.84
C ASN A 141 13.45 29.73 10.44
N ALA A 142 14.00 29.39 11.61
CA ALA A 142 13.86 28.07 12.23
C ALA A 142 12.41 27.72 12.65
N PRO A 143 11.64 28.62 13.32
CA PRO A 143 10.21 28.42 13.55
C PRO A 143 9.40 28.07 12.29
N THR A 144 9.70 28.73 11.16
CA THR A 144 9.05 28.48 9.87
C THR A 144 9.32 27.05 9.35
N ILE A 145 10.53 26.53 9.57
CA ILE A 145 10.90 25.14 9.21
C ILE A 145 10.07 24.13 10.01
N GLU A 146 9.89 24.36 11.31
CA GLU A 146 9.12 23.44 12.16
C GLU A 146 7.65 23.39 11.76
N ALA A 147 7.03 24.57 11.54
CA ALA A 147 5.66 24.68 11.06
C ALA A 147 5.47 24.00 9.69
N ALA A 148 6.36 24.27 8.73
CA ALA A 148 6.32 23.65 7.41
C ALA A 148 6.49 22.13 7.46
N ASN A 149 7.43 21.62 8.26
CA ASN A 149 7.63 20.19 8.44
C ASN A 149 6.39 19.48 9.00
N LYS A 150 5.70 20.12 9.96
CA LYS A 150 4.46 19.59 10.52
C LYS A 150 3.39 19.46 9.42
N ILE A 151 3.16 20.53 8.67
CA ILE A 151 2.19 20.55 7.56
C ILE A 151 2.54 19.52 6.49
N MET A 152 3.81 19.42 6.09
CA MET A 152 4.25 18.43 5.08
C MET A 152 4.05 16.99 5.57
N ARG A 153 4.32 16.69 6.84
CA ARG A 153 4.10 15.36 7.43
C ARG A 153 2.61 15.01 7.48
N GLU A 154 1.76 15.94 7.89
CA GLU A 154 0.31 15.77 7.95
C GLU A 154 -0.34 15.57 6.57
N ASN A 155 0.29 16.07 5.50
CA ASN A 155 -0.28 16.07 4.15
C ASN A 155 0.41 15.15 3.14
N ASN A 156 1.45 14.41 3.56
CA ASN A 156 2.22 13.54 2.68
C ASN A 156 1.33 12.47 1.99
N THR A 157 0.22 12.08 2.62
CA THR A 157 -0.80 11.16 2.05
C THR A 157 -2.18 11.79 1.94
N ALA A 158 -2.26 13.13 1.87
CA ALA A 158 -3.55 13.82 1.76
C ALA A 158 -4.26 13.56 0.42
N PHE A 159 -3.48 13.21 -0.61
CA PHE A 159 -3.95 12.91 -1.96
C PHE A 159 -3.62 11.48 -2.36
N PHE A 160 -3.94 11.09 -3.60
CA PHE A 160 -3.96 9.69 -4.01
C PHE A 160 -2.64 8.97 -3.70
N TYR A 161 -2.76 7.86 -2.97
CA TYR A 161 -1.64 7.00 -2.64
C TYR A 161 -1.98 5.51 -2.82
N ALA A 162 -0.95 4.71 -3.07
CA ALA A 162 -1.07 3.25 -3.14
C ALA A 162 0.00 2.61 -2.25
N LYS A 163 -0.25 1.39 -1.75
CA LYS A 163 0.69 0.66 -0.89
C LYS A 163 1.11 -0.71 -1.44
N PRO A 164 1.66 -0.81 -2.67
CA PRO A 164 2.15 -2.07 -3.20
C PRO A 164 3.30 -2.62 -2.34
N PHE A 165 3.22 -3.90 -1.94
CA PHE A 165 4.28 -4.59 -1.17
C PHE A 165 4.77 -3.80 0.06
N ASN A 166 3.82 -3.21 0.79
CA ASN A 166 4.05 -2.39 1.98
C ASN A 166 4.79 -1.06 1.74
N GLN A 167 5.03 -0.65 0.49
CA GLN A 167 5.65 0.62 0.12
C GLN A 167 4.59 1.66 -0.21
N ILE A 168 4.54 2.76 0.55
CA ILE A 168 3.60 3.84 0.26
C ILE A 168 4.14 4.66 -0.91
N ARG A 169 3.32 4.84 -1.94
CA ARG A 169 3.61 5.66 -3.12
C ARG A 169 2.53 6.72 -3.28
N THR A 170 2.95 7.95 -3.51
CA THR A 170 2.10 9.14 -3.70
C THR A 170 2.15 9.57 -5.16
N TYR A 171 1.03 10.03 -5.69
CA TYR A 171 0.92 10.43 -7.09
C TYR A 171 0.63 11.92 -7.14
N PRO A 172 1.63 12.78 -7.44
CA PRO A 172 1.40 14.21 -7.55
C PRO A 172 0.42 14.49 -8.70
N PRO A 173 -0.26 15.65 -8.69
CA PRO A 173 -1.13 16.04 -9.79
C PRO A 173 -0.34 16.15 -11.11
N SER A 174 -1.05 16.06 -12.24
CA SER A 174 -0.51 16.57 -13.51
C SER A 174 -0.60 18.10 -13.52
N SER A 175 0.11 18.74 -14.45
CA SER A 175 0.06 20.19 -14.64
C SER A 175 -1.34 20.74 -14.91
N ASP A 176 -2.26 19.90 -15.37
CA ASP A 176 -3.65 20.27 -15.67
C ASP A 176 -4.57 20.19 -14.44
N ASN A 177 -4.06 19.77 -13.28
CA ASN A 177 -4.85 19.63 -12.06
C ASN A 177 -4.26 20.49 -10.94
N LEU A 178 -5.10 21.25 -10.23
CA LEU A 178 -4.69 21.95 -9.01
C LEU A 178 -5.15 21.16 -7.78
N LEU A 179 -4.22 20.89 -6.87
CA LEU A 179 -4.50 20.25 -5.59
C LEU A 179 -3.96 21.14 -4.50
N SER A 180 -4.74 21.38 -3.46
CA SER A 180 -4.23 22.09 -2.28
C SER A 180 -4.92 21.62 -1.00
N VAL A 181 -4.20 21.76 0.10
CA VAL A 181 -4.75 21.69 1.44
C VAL A 181 -4.64 23.07 2.05
N ILE A 182 -5.78 23.64 2.42
CA ILE A 182 -5.93 25.00 2.93
C ILE A 182 -6.21 24.91 4.42
N TYR A 183 -5.44 25.63 5.23
CA TYR A 183 -5.66 25.71 6.68
C TYR A 183 -6.38 27.03 6.99
N THR A 184 -7.66 26.94 7.31
CA THR A 184 -8.54 28.08 7.55
C THR A 184 -8.98 28.13 9.01
N GLU A 185 -9.47 29.28 9.47
CA GLU A 185 -10.05 29.41 10.80
C GLU A 185 -11.47 28.84 10.86
N ASP A 186 -12.30 29.13 9.84
CA ASP A 186 -13.72 28.78 9.85
C ASP A 186 -14.02 27.33 9.46
N TYR A 187 -13.20 26.76 8.56
CA TYR A 187 -13.43 25.43 7.98
C TYR A 187 -12.41 24.38 8.43
N GLY A 188 -11.47 24.76 9.30
CA GLY A 188 -10.34 23.94 9.69
C GLY A 188 -9.48 23.56 8.48
N LYS A 189 -9.23 22.26 8.31
CA LYS A 189 -8.46 21.74 7.17
C LYS A 189 -9.36 21.50 5.95
N VAL A 190 -9.15 22.24 4.87
CA VAL A 190 -9.88 22.06 3.62
C VAL A 190 -9.02 21.34 2.59
N LYS A 191 -9.53 20.24 2.02
CA LYS A 191 -8.95 19.61 0.84
C LYS A 191 -9.62 20.14 -0.42
N TYR A 192 -8.84 20.77 -1.28
CA TYR A 192 -9.27 21.32 -2.55
C TYR A 192 -8.69 20.51 -3.72
N ILE A 193 -9.54 20.21 -4.71
CA ILE A 193 -9.18 19.50 -5.93
C ILE A 193 -9.84 20.19 -7.11
N GLU A 194 -9.04 20.63 -8.07
CA GLU A 194 -9.44 21.13 -9.37
C GLU A 194 -8.98 20.11 -10.41
N ALA A 195 -9.91 19.32 -10.92
CA ALA A 195 -9.71 18.29 -11.93
C ALA A 195 -11.01 18.17 -12.73
N LYS A 196 -11.29 17.02 -13.36
CA LYS A 196 -12.61 16.73 -13.98
C LYS A 196 -13.83 17.21 -13.15
N ASN A 197 -13.76 17.10 -11.83
CA ASN A 197 -14.69 17.76 -10.92
C ASN A 197 -13.90 18.66 -9.97
N VAL A 198 -14.44 19.84 -9.69
CA VAL A 198 -13.94 20.72 -8.64
C VAL A 198 -14.55 20.26 -7.31
N VAL A 199 -13.70 19.96 -6.33
CA VAL A 199 -14.09 19.45 -5.02
C VAL A 199 -13.50 20.35 -3.94
N PHE A 200 -14.37 20.96 -3.14
CA PHE A 200 -14.02 21.68 -1.93
C PHE A 200 -14.55 20.88 -0.73
N LYS A 201 -13.65 20.23 0.00
CA LYS A 201 -13.99 19.35 1.13
C LYS A 201 -13.40 19.92 2.43
N PRO A 202 -14.16 20.74 3.16
CA PRO A 202 -13.73 21.22 4.47
C PRO A 202 -13.77 20.12 5.53
N GLU A 203 -13.02 20.28 6.61
CA GLU A 203 -13.07 19.41 7.79
C GLU A 203 -14.38 19.67 8.56
N THR A 204 -14.75 20.94 8.69
CA THR A 204 -16.02 21.39 9.24
C THR A 204 -16.89 22.01 8.14
N GLY A 205 -18.08 21.44 7.91
CA GLY A 205 -19.05 21.99 6.95
C GLY A 205 -19.42 21.03 5.81
N LYS A 206 -20.09 21.56 4.79
CA LYS A 206 -20.62 20.76 3.67
C LYS A 206 -19.59 20.65 2.55
N LYS A 207 -19.39 19.43 2.05
CA LYS A 207 -18.60 19.18 0.83
C LYS A 207 -19.32 19.80 -0.37
N ILE A 208 -18.60 20.61 -1.13
CA ILE A 208 -19.06 21.19 -2.39
C ILE A 208 -18.37 20.44 -3.53
N THR A 209 -19.14 20.09 -4.55
CA THR A 209 -18.62 19.40 -5.73
C THR A 209 -19.42 19.80 -6.95
N PHE A 210 -18.73 20.23 -8.00
CA PHE A 210 -19.33 20.56 -9.29
C PHE A 210 -18.39 20.11 -10.42
N LYS A 211 -18.95 20.00 -11.62
CA LYS A 211 -18.20 19.56 -12.80
C LYS A 211 -17.37 20.73 -13.33
N HIS A 212 -16.13 20.45 -13.72
CA HIS A 212 -15.28 21.41 -14.42
C HIS A 212 -15.89 21.76 -15.79
N GLU A 213 -15.85 23.04 -16.18
CA GLU A 213 -16.42 23.49 -17.46
C GLU A 213 -15.60 22.97 -18.65
N GLN A 214 -14.28 23.04 -18.52
CA GLN A 214 -13.35 22.43 -19.47
C GLN A 214 -13.21 20.92 -19.28
N ASP A 215 -12.80 20.21 -20.33
CA ASP A 215 -12.54 18.76 -20.29
C ASP A 215 -11.17 18.44 -19.67
N VAL A 216 -11.02 18.74 -18.38
CA VAL A 216 -9.81 18.45 -17.59
C VAL A 216 -9.80 16.99 -17.17
N PRO A 217 -8.64 16.29 -17.24
CA PRO A 217 -8.54 14.90 -16.81
C PRO A 217 -8.95 14.71 -15.34
N ALA A 218 -9.49 13.54 -15.01
CA ALA A 218 -9.78 13.21 -13.61
C ALA A 218 -8.47 12.99 -12.83
N TYR A 219 -8.47 13.39 -11.55
CA TYR A 219 -7.39 13.08 -10.62
C TYR A 219 -7.82 12.00 -9.61
N PRO A 220 -6.99 10.95 -9.38
CA PRO A 220 -5.84 10.59 -10.20
C PRO A 220 -6.31 10.06 -11.59
N PRO A 221 -5.46 10.17 -12.63
CA PRO A 221 -5.83 9.70 -13.97
C PRO A 221 -6.15 8.19 -13.99
N ILE A 222 -7.12 7.76 -14.80
CA ILE A 222 -7.49 6.33 -14.98
C ILE A 222 -6.25 5.47 -15.28
N ARG A 223 -5.31 6.02 -16.07
CA ARG A 223 -4.06 5.39 -16.43
C ARG A 223 -3.21 4.98 -15.22
N VAL A 224 -3.23 5.75 -14.13
CA VAL A 224 -2.51 5.43 -12.89
C VAL A 224 -3.02 4.12 -12.30
N TYR A 225 -4.34 3.91 -12.25
CA TYR A 225 -4.91 2.65 -11.76
C TYR A 225 -4.53 1.46 -12.63
N ASN A 226 -4.56 1.62 -13.96
CA ASN A 226 -4.20 0.56 -14.89
C ASN A 226 -2.72 0.19 -14.74
N CYS A 227 -1.82 1.18 -14.71
CA CYS A 227 -0.40 0.96 -14.49
C CYS A 227 -0.12 0.29 -13.15
N LEU A 228 -0.78 0.74 -12.07
CA LEU A 228 -0.65 0.15 -10.75
C LEU A 228 -1.17 -1.28 -10.68
N GLY A 229 -2.38 -1.52 -11.20
CA GLY A 229 -3.00 -2.84 -11.18
C GLY A 229 -2.18 -3.85 -11.97
N ILE A 230 -1.76 -3.50 -13.19
CA ILE A 230 -0.89 -4.34 -14.02
C ILE A 230 0.47 -4.52 -13.36
N GLY A 231 1.04 -3.46 -12.78
CA GLY A 231 2.30 -3.51 -12.04
C GLY A 231 2.23 -4.50 -10.87
N ILE A 232 1.21 -4.38 -10.00
CA ILE A 232 1.01 -5.27 -8.86
C ILE A 232 0.83 -6.71 -9.33
N LEU A 233 -0.05 -6.97 -10.30
CA LEU A 233 -0.28 -8.32 -10.83
C LEU A 233 0.99 -8.92 -11.45
N GLY A 234 1.76 -8.11 -12.17
CA GLY A 234 3.03 -8.50 -12.74
C GLY A 234 4.05 -8.87 -11.66
N MET A 235 4.24 -8.01 -10.66
CA MET A 235 5.14 -8.28 -9.53
C MET A 235 4.74 -9.56 -8.78
N THR A 236 3.45 -9.72 -8.49
CA THR A 236 2.90 -10.92 -7.84
C THR A 236 3.16 -12.17 -8.68
N SER A 237 2.98 -12.09 -9.99
CA SER A 237 3.24 -13.22 -10.89
C SER A 237 4.72 -13.63 -10.86
N ILE A 238 5.66 -12.68 -10.90
CA ILE A 238 7.09 -12.96 -10.77
C ILE A 238 7.39 -13.65 -9.45
N LEU A 239 6.86 -13.13 -8.33
CA LEU A 239 7.10 -13.69 -7.01
C LEU A 239 6.49 -15.08 -6.84
N LEU A 240 5.29 -15.32 -7.38
CA LEU A 240 4.67 -16.64 -7.40
C LEU A 240 5.46 -17.64 -8.24
N ILE A 241 5.96 -17.21 -9.40
CA ILE A 241 6.81 -18.04 -10.24
C ILE A 241 8.12 -18.37 -9.52
N ALA A 242 8.76 -17.40 -8.87
CA ALA A 242 9.95 -17.61 -8.06
C ALA A 242 9.68 -18.57 -6.88
N ALA A 243 8.56 -18.37 -6.17
CA ALA A 243 8.13 -19.28 -5.11
C ALA A 243 7.89 -20.70 -5.65
N PHE A 244 7.26 -20.83 -6.81
CA PHE A 244 7.01 -22.11 -7.47
C PHE A 244 8.32 -22.84 -7.78
N VAL A 245 9.29 -22.18 -8.43
CA VAL A 245 10.58 -22.78 -8.77
C VAL A 245 11.32 -23.27 -7.53
N VAL A 246 11.39 -22.42 -6.50
CA VAL A 246 12.09 -22.73 -5.25
C VAL A 246 11.33 -23.76 -4.40
N THR A 247 10.14 -24.20 -4.78
CA THR A 247 9.36 -25.23 -4.09
C THR A 247 8.99 -26.43 -4.96
N LEU A 248 9.58 -26.55 -6.16
CA LEU A 248 9.28 -27.61 -7.13
C LEU A 248 9.51 -29.04 -6.59
N ASP A 249 10.62 -29.24 -5.87
CA ASP A 249 11.05 -30.53 -5.30
C ASP A 249 10.35 -30.90 -3.98
N ILE A 250 9.52 -30.02 -3.42
CA ILE A 250 8.76 -30.35 -2.21
C ILE A 250 7.56 -31.22 -2.60
N ALA A 251 7.58 -32.48 -2.14
CA ALA A 251 6.46 -33.40 -2.29
C ALA A 251 5.17 -32.79 -1.72
N LYS A 252 4.07 -32.91 -2.47
CA LYS A 252 2.77 -32.37 -2.07
C LYS A 252 2.29 -33.08 -0.80
N LYS A 253 2.21 -32.35 0.32
CA LYS A 253 1.59 -32.85 1.55
C LYS A 253 0.09 -32.56 1.54
N THR A 254 -0.71 -33.61 1.37
CA THR A 254 -2.15 -33.59 1.63
C THR A 254 -2.35 -33.64 3.14
N GLY A 255 -2.82 -32.55 3.73
CA GLY A 255 -2.98 -32.45 5.19
C GLY A 255 -4.22 -33.14 5.74
N HIS A 256 -4.88 -34.02 4.97
CA HIS A 256 -6.30 -34.37 5.18
C HIS A 256 -6.58 -35.76 5.78
N GLU A 257 -5.57 -36.45 6.30
CA GLU A 257 -5.73 -37.88 6.57
C GLU A 257 -6.41 -38.20 7.91
N ASN A 258 -6.53 -37.27 8.87
CA ASN A 258 -7.04 -37.58 10.22
C ASN A 258 -7.93 -36.48 10.85
N TYR A 259 -9.05 -36.10 10.21
CA TYR A 259 -9.95 -35.10 10.79
C TYR A 259 -11.08 -35.69 11.64
N VAL A 260 -11.25 -35.15 12.84
CA VAL A 260 -12.47 -35.35 13.64
C VAL A 260 -13.56 -34.45 13.04
N PHE A 261 -14.65 -35.06 12.54
CA PHE A 261 -15.81 -34.33 12.05
C PHE A 261 -16.51 -33.64 13.21
N ILE A 262 -16.46 -32.31 13.24
CA ILE A 262 -17.28 -31.47 14.12
C ILE A 262 -18.53 -31.07 13.33
N ASP A 263 -19.64 -30.80 14.04
CA ASP A 263 -20.85 -30.28 13.40
C ASP A 263 -20.47 -29.05 12.54
N PRO A 264 -20.69 -29.10 11.21
CA PRO A 264 -20.36 -28.01 10.30
C PRO A 264 -20.96 -26.67 10.75
N LYS A 265 -22.14 -26.66 11.38
CA LYS A 265 -22.77 -25.41 11.85
C LYS A 265 -21.95 -24.73 12.95
N THR A 266 -21.40 -25.51 13.87
CA THR A 266 -20.55 -25.00 14.95
C THR A 266 -19.20 -24.54 14.39
N GLU A 267 -18.60 -25.27 13.45
CA GLU A 267 -17.34 -24.87 12.80
C GLU A 267 -17.50 -23.56 12.00
N TRP A 268 -18.60 -23.40 11.26
CA TRP A 268 -18.92 -22.15 10.55
C TRP A 268 -19.24 -20.99 11.49
N GLY A 269 -19.94 -21.25 12.61
CA GLY A 269 -20.21 -20.23 13.63
C GLY A 269 -18.94 -19.68 14.26
N VAL A 270 -18.01 -20.58 14.62
CA VAL A 270 -16.71 -20.23 15.18
C VAL A 270 -15.82 -19.55 14.14
N PHE A 271 -15.79 -20.04 12.91
CA PHE A 271 -15.07 -19.41 11.79
C PHE A 271 -15.56 -17.98 11.53
N SER A 272 -16.88 -17.78 11.47
CA SER A 272 -17.48 -16.47 11.24
C SER A 272 -17.20 -15.52 12.39
N ALA A 273 -17.34 -15.97 13.64
CA ALA A 273 -17.06 -15.16 14.82
C ALA A 273 -15.59 -14.73 14.89
N LEU A 274 -14.64 -15.65 14.62
CA LEU A 274 -13.23 -15.31 14.63
C LEU A 274 -12.83 -14.42 13.45
N THR A 275 -13.36 -14.67 12.26
CA THR A 275 -13.13 -13.81 11.10
C THR A 275 -13.68 -12.40 11.39
N LEU A 276 -14.87 -12.29 11.98
CA LEU A 276 -15.44 -11.01 12.38
C LEU A 276 -14.62 -10.34 13.48
N SER A 277 -14.09 -11.10 14.44
CA SER A 277 -13.20 -10.56 15.47
C SER A 277 -11.90 -10.04 14.86
N TYR A 278 -11.31 -10.75 13.89
CA TYR A 278 -10.12 -10.31 13.15
C TYR A 278 -10.40 -9.03 12.33
N LEU A 279 -11.57 -8.96 11.69
CA LEU A 279 -12.03 -7.76 11.00
C LEU A 279 -12.17 -6.58 11.99
N LEU A 280 -12.74 -6.82 13.17
CA LEU A 280 -12.88 -5.82 14.23
C LEU A 280 -11.52 -5.36 14.73
N VAL A 281 -10.57 -6.27 14.96
CA VAL A 281 -9.19 -5.95 15.36
C VAL A 281 -8.53 -5.03 14.34
N LEU A 282 -8.71 -5.31 13.05
CA LEU A 282 -8.14 -4.50 11.98
C LEU A 282 -8.76 -3.10 11.92
N ILE A 283 -10.08 -2.99 12.09
CA ILE A 283 -10.76 -1.69 12.16
C ILE A 283 -10.30 -0.89 13.38
N LEU A 284 -10.28 -1.52 14.57
CA LEU A 284 -9.86 -0.87 15.82
C LEU A 284 -8.39 -0.49 15.80
N SER A 285 -7.51 -1.31 15.22
CA SER A 285 -6.08 -1.01 15.11
C SER A 285 -5.79 0.28 14.32
N LYS A 286 -6.70 0.68 13.42
CA LYS A 286 -6.59 1.93 12.67
C LYS A 286 -7.10 3.14 13.44
N ALA A 287 -7.94 2.92 14.45
CA ALA A 287 -8.50 3.97 15.29
C ALA A 287 -7.67 4.19 16.58
N TYR A 288 -6.88 3.20 17.02
CA TYR A 288 -6.19 3.20 18.31
C TYR A 288 -4.67 3.05 18.21
N ASN A 289 -3.96 3.28 19.32
CA ASN A 289 -2.50 3.20 19.41
C ASN A 289 -1.92 1.81 19.08
N LEU A 290 -0.68 1.79 18.56
CA LEU A 290 0.09 0.59 18.15
C LEU A 290 0.13 -0.54 19.19
N ASN A 291 0.17 -0.21 20.48
CA ASN A 291 0.20 -1.21 21.56
C ASN A 291 -1.10 -2.04 21.64
N ILE A 292 -2.25 -1.42 21.34
CA ILE A 292 -3.54 -2.08 21.32
C ILE A 292 -3.64 -3.03 20.11
N GLU A 293 -3.11 -2.61 18.95
CA GLU A 293 -3.07 -3.44 17.74
C GLU A 293 -2.37 -4.78 17.99
N ILE A 294 -1.18 -4.76 18.61
CA ILE A 294 -0.40 -5.98 18.87
C ILE A 294 -1.11 -6.90 19.85
N PHE A 295 -1.66 -6.35 20.93
CA PHE A 295 -2.42 -7.11 21.91
C PHE A 295 -3.60 -7.84 21.25
N LEU A 296 -4.35 -7.12 20.41
CA LEU A 296 -5.48 -7.68 19.69
C LEU A 296 -5.07 -8.80 18.72
N TYR A 297 -3.94 -8.66 18.01
CA TYR A 297 -3.40 -9.74 17.16
C TYR A 297 -3.00 -10.98 17.96
N LEU A 298 -2.36 -10.80 19.12
CA LEU A 298 -1.96 -11.90 19.99
C LEU A 298 -3.18 -12.66 20.51
N VAL A 299 -4.22 -11.95 20.97
CA VAL A 299 -5.47 -12.55 21.44
C VAL A 299 -6.14 -13.33 20.31
N ALA A 300 -6.27 -12.74 19.12
CA ALA A 300 -6.88 -13.41 17.97
C ALA A 300 -6.09 -14.68 17.56
N ALA A 301 -4.76 -14.60 17.50
CA ALA A 301 -3.91 -15.74 17.17
C ALA A 301 -4.01 -16.85 18.24
N ALA A 302 -4.00 -16.50 19.52
CA ALA A 302 -4.17 -17.45 20.62
C ALA A 302 -5.52 -18.17 20.57
N LEU A 303 -6.61 -17.43 20.30
CA LEU A 303 -7.95 -17.98 20.13
C LEU A 303 -8.02 -18.92 18.91
N SER A 304 -7.43 -18.53 17.78
CA SER A 304 -7.35 -19.37 16.58
C SER A 304 -6.66 -20.70 16.86
N ILE A 305 -5.52 -20.68 17.57
CA ILE A 305 -4.78 -21.88 17.96
C ILE A 305 -5.62 -22.73 18.94
N PHE A 306 -6.18 -22.12 19.97
CA PHE A 306 -6.99 -22.81 20.98
C PHE A 306 -8.19 -23.54 20.37
N ILE A 307 -8.89 -22.88 19.45
CA ILE A 307 -10.03 -23.47 18.75
C ILE A 307 -9.57 -24.65 17.91
N LYS A 308 -8.48 -24.52 17.15
CA LYS A 308 -7.99 -25.63 16.33
C LYS A 308 -7.52 -26.82 17.16
N PHE A 309 -6.89 -26.58 18.31
CA PHE A 309 -6.58 -27.65 19.26
C PHE A 309 -7.84 -28.35 19.78
N LYS A 310 -8.88 -27.59 20.14
CA LYS A 310 -10.19 -28.15 20.51
C LYS A 310 -10.82 -28.96 19.37
N GLN A 311 -10.50 -28.62 18.12
CA GLN A 311 -10.94 -29.34 16.93
C GLN A 311 -10.09 -30.60 16.62
N GLY A 312 -9.09 -30.92 17.45
CA GLY A 312 -8.24 -32.10 17.28
C GLY A 312 -7.08 -31.91 16.30
N TYR A 313 -6.80 -30.69 15.84
CA TYR A 313 -5.65 -30.43 14.98
C TYR A 313 -4.34 -30.46 15.78
N ASP A 314 -3.33 -31.11 15.22
CA ASP A 314 -1.95 -31.01 15.72
C ASP A 314 -1.31 -29.69 15.27
N LEU A 315 -0.30 -29.22 16.01
CA LEU A 315 0.54 -28.07 15.68
C LEU A 315 1.13 -28.17 14.27
N LYS A 316 1.49 -29.38 13.84
CA LYS A 316 2.00 -29.61 12.47
C LYS A 316 0.96 -29.28 11.40
N GLU A 317 -0.32 -29.61 11.62
CA GLU A 317 -1.41 -29.31 10.69
C GLU A 317 -1.75 -27.82 10.66
N LEU A 318 -1.48 -27.12 11.76
CA LEU A 318 -1.52 -25.65 11.84
C LEU A 318 -0.32 -24.98 11.18
N GLY A 319 0.62 -25.74 10.64
CA GLY A 319 1.79 -25.20 9.97
C GLY A 319 2.93 -24.81 10.91
N PHE A 320 2.91 -25.23 12.17
CA PHE A 320 4.11 -25.26 13.01
C PHE A 320 4.97 -26.47 12.66
N ASN A 321 5.30 -26.57 11.38
CA ASN A 321 6.11 -27.64 10.84
C ASN A 321 7.57 -27.19 10.68
N TRP A 322 8.48 -27.98 11.24
CA TRP A 322 9.93 -27.80 11.27
C TRP A 322 10.68 -28.72 10.30
N ASP A 323 9.99 -29.29 9.30
CA ASP A 323 10.64 -30.19 8.33
C ASP A 323 11.66 -29.45 7.43
N TYR A 324 11.44 -28.15 7.15
CA TYR A 324 12.30 -27.36 6.25
C TYR A 324 12.54 -25.91 6.71
N PRO A 325 13.03 -25.68 7.94
CA PRO A 325 13.06 -24.35 8.53
C PRO A 325 14.02 -23.41 7.80
N LEU A 326 15.24 -23.88 7.49
CA LEU A 326 16.23 -23.09 6.76
C LEU A 326 15.72 -22.71 5.36
N ARG A 327 15.06 -23.64 4.68
CA ARG A 327 14.50 -23.39 3.36
C ARG A 327 13.37 -22.37 3.40
N ASN A 328 12.45 -22.50 4.36
CA ASN A 328 11.37 -21.51 4.57
C ASN A 328 11.94 -20.14 4.92
N PHE A 329 13.02 -20.09 5.70
CA PHE A 329 13.74 -18.87 6.01
C PHE A 329 14.35 -18.23 4.77
N ILE A 330 15.11 -18.98 3.97
CA ILE A 330 15.72 -18.49 2.73
C ILE A 330 14.65 -18.05 1.73
N LEU A 331 13.60 -18.85 1.55
CA LEU A 331 12.50 -18.56 0.64
C LEU A 331 11.77 -17.27 1.04
N GLY A 332 11.35 -17.17 2.31
CA GLY A 332 10.66 -16.00 2.82
C GLY A 332 11.53 -14.74 2.74
N THR A 333 12.80 -14.85 3.10
CA THR A 333 13.75 -13.73 3.04
C THR A 333 13.99 -13.27 1.60
N THR A 334 14.25 -14.20 0.69
CA THR A 334 14.52 -13.89 -0.73
C THR A 334 13.31 -13.24 -1.39
N LEU A 335 12.12 -13.81 -1.20
CA LEU A 335 10.89 -13.23 -1.75
C LEU A 335 10.55 -11.89 -1.08
N GLY A 336 10.85 -11.73 0.21
CA GLY A 336 10.61 -10.49 0.94
C GLY A 336 11.50 -9.36 0.41
N ILE A 337 12.79 -9.64 0.21
CA ILE A 337 13.76 -8.72 -0.40
C ILE A 337 13.33 -8.38 -1.83
N LEU A 338 13.02 -9.38 -2.65
CA LEU A 338 12.59 -9.16 -4.04
C LEU A 338 11.30 -8.35 -4.09
N GLY A 339 10.27 -8.73 -3.33
CA GLY A 339 8.99 -8.02 -3.29
C GLY A 339 9.14 -6.58 -2.80
N PHE A 340 10.03 -6.35 -1.84
CA PHE A 340 10.37 -5.01 -1.38
C PHE A 340 11.03 -4.16 -2.48
N PHE A 341 12.06 -4.68 -3.16
CA PHE A 341 12.73 -3.95 -4.25
C PHE A 341 11.84 -3.75 -5.48
N MET A 342 10.96 -4.70 -5.78
CA MET A 342 9.95 -4.54 -6.82
C MET A 342 8.88 -3.50 -6.44
N GLY A 343 8.54 -3.41 -5.15
CA GLY A 343 7.64 -2.37 -4.64
C GLY A 343 8.27 -0.97 -4.65
N THR A 344 9.58 -0.85 -4.35
CA THR A 344 10.28 0.44 -4.32
C THR A 344 10.78 0.90 -5.69
N LEU A 345 11.25 -0.01 -6.55
CA LEU A 345 11.88 0.31 -7.84
C LEU A 345 12.99 1.37 -7.73
N HIS A 346 13.57 1.52 -6.55
CA HIS A 346 14.62 2.46 -6.24
C HIS A 346 15.62 1.80 -5.30
N LEU A 347 16.87 2.23 -5.39
CA LEU A 347 17.89 1.85 -4.43
C LEU A 347 17.78 2.75 -3.18
N PRO A 348 17.99 2.18 -1.98
CA PRO A 348 18.05 2.94 -0.75
C PRO A 348 19.32 3.81 -0.72
N GLN A 349 19.22 4.97 -0.08
CA GLN A 349 20.35 5.88 0.15
C GLN A 349 21.10 5.56 1.45
N GLY A 350 20.46 4.85 2.39
CA GLY A 350 21.08 4.49 3.66
C GLY A 350 20.17 3.65 4.55
N PHE A 351 20.56 3.55 5.83
CA PHE A 351 19.86 2.77 6.86
C PHE A 351 19.60 3.64 8.09
N HIS A 352 18.37 3.63 8.59
CA HIS A 352 18.06 4.14 9.91
C HIS A 352 18.71 3.26 10.99
N PRO A 353 19.02 3.83 12.17
CA PRO A 353 19.55 3.05 13.27
C PRO A 353 18.59 1.93 13.67
N ILE A 354 19.08 0.70 13.64
CA ILE A 354 18.29 -0.50 13.89
C ILE A 354 18.10 -0.66 15.40
N LYS A 355 16.88 -0.42 15.89
CA LYS A 355 16.48 -0.80 17.25
C LYS A 355 15.93 -2.22 17.23
N LEU A 356 16.14 -2.98 18.30
CA LEU A 356 15.60 -4.36 18.42
C LEU A 356 14.08 -4.40 18.21
N SER A 357 13.35 -3.38 18.66
CA SER A 357 11.91 -3.25 18.45
C SER A 357 11.52 -3.19 16.97
N VAL A 358 12.35 -2.60 16.11
CA VAL A 358 12.13 -2.52 14.65
C VAL A 358 12.24 -3.90 13.99
N LEU A 359 12.95 -4.84 14.62
CA LEU A 359 13.08 -6.21 14.13
C LEU A 359 12.01 -7.15 14.71
N LEU A 360 11.77 -7.08 16.03
CA LEU A 360 10.88 -8.02 16.73
C LEU A 360 9.40 -7.74 16.45
N LEU A 361 9.00 -6.47 16.42
CA LEU A 361 7.59 -6.10 16.28
C LEU A 361 6.99 -6.59 14.95
N PRO A 362 7.65 -6.35 13.79
CA PRO A 362 7.12 -6.85 12.53
C PRO A 362 7.08 -8.36 12.45
N LEU A 363 8.03 -9.05 13.09
CA LEU A 363 8.06 -10.51 13.15
C LEU A 363 6.85 -11.05 13.94
N ILE A 364 6.56 -10.49 15.11
CA ILE A 364 5.42 -10.89 15.95
C ILE A 364 4.10 -10.63 15.22
N ILE A 365 3.93 -9.45 14.62
CA ILE A 365 2.73 -9.09 13.87
C ILE A 365 2.54 -10.04 12.68
N SER A 366 3.63 -10.32 11.94
CA SER A 366 3.60 -11.24 10.80
C SER A 366 3.29 -12.68 11.21
N LEU A 367 3.80 -13.13 12.35
CA LEU A 367 3.50 -14.45 12.89
C LEU A 367 2.01 -14.57 13.24
N CYS A 368 1.46 -13.59 13.97
CA CYS A 368 0.04 -13.58 14.34
C CYS A 368 -0.86 -13.56 13.10
N ARG A 369 -0.52 -12.75 12.09
CA ARG A 369 -1.27 -12.68 10.84
C ARG A 369 -1.25 -14.00 10.07
N GLU A 370 -0.13 -14.70 10.03
CA GLU A 370 -0.04 -16.00 9.34
C GLU A 370 -0.72 -17.13 10.14
N ILE A 371 -0.72 -17.07 11.47
CA ILE A 371 -1.53 -17.99 12.31
C ILE A 371 -3.03 -17.83 11.97
N ILE A 372 -3.53 -16.59 11.95
CA ILE A 372 -4.94 -16.34 11.67
C ILE A 372 -5.27 -16.68 10.22
N SER A 373 -4.46 -16.20 9.27
CA SER A 373 -4.77 -16.34 7.84
C SER A 373 -4.53 -17.76 7.33
N ARG A 374 -3.39 -18.39 7.65
CA ARG A 374 -3.02 -19.71 7.11
C ARG A 374 -3.46 -20.82 8.04
N SER A 375 -3.03 -20.80 9.29
CA SER A 375 -3.28 -21.89 10.23
C SER A 375 -4.75 -22.05 10.56
N PHE A 376 -5.52 -20.95 10.56
CA PHE A 376 -6.94 -20.96 10.84
C PHE A 376 -7.81 -20.82 9.59
N ILE A 377 -7.79 -19.66 8.91
CA ILE A 377 -8.73 -19.40 7.81
C ILE A 377 -8.49 -20.34 6.63
N GLN A 378 -7.27 -20.39 6.11
CA GLN A 378 -6.95 -21.17 4.92
C GLN A 378 -7.18 -22.67 5.16
N THR A 379 -6.63 -23.26 6.22
CA THR A 379 -6.83 -24.69 6.54
C THR A 379 -8.31 -25.06 6.73
N THR A 380 -9.12 -24.16 7.29
CA THR A 380 -10.57 -24.38 7.42
C THR A 380 -11.23 -24.39 6.05
N LEU A 381 -10.91 -23.42 5.19
CA LEU A 381 -11.46 -23.37 3.83
C LEU A 381 -10.98 -24.55 2.97
N GLU A 382 -9.74 -25.02 3.16
CA GLU A 382 -9.19 -26.15 2.40
C GLU A 382 -10.04 -27.41 2.54
N LYS A 383 -10.67 -27.63 3.71
CA LYS A 383 -11.58 -28.75 3.96
C LYS A 383 -12.83 -28.74 3.07
N TYR A 384 -13.36 -27.56 2.76
CA TYR A 384 -14.68 -27.43 2.12
C TYR A 384 -14.60 -27.15 0.62
N ILE A 385 -13.68 -26.27 0.22
CA ILE A 385 -13.59 -25.80 -1.17
C ILE A 385 -12.29 -26.24 -1.86
N GLY A 386 -11.45 -26.98 -1.15
CA GLY A 386 -10.17 -27.48 -1.66
C GLY A 386 -9.05 -26.46 -1.62
N GLN A 387 -7.82 -26.95 -1.85
CA GLN A 387 -6.58 -26.22 -1.60
C GLN A 387 -6.44 -24.89 -2.36
N TRP A 388 -6.70 -24.92 -3.67
CA TRP A 388 -6.53 -23.73 -4.52
C TRP A 388 -7.65 -22.70 -4.36
N ALA A 389 -8.89 -23.14 -4.17
CA ALA A 389 -9.99 -22.22 -3.91
C ALA A 389 -9.82 -21.56 -2.54
N ALA A 390 -9.38 -22.31 -1.52
CA ALA A 390 -9.06 -21.78 -0.20
C ALA A 390 -7.93 -20.75 -0.23
N LEU A 391 -6.90 -20.95 -1.05
CA LEU A 391 -5.84 -19.97 -1.27
C LEU A 391 -6.40 -18.63 -1.77
N ILE A 392 -7.20 -18.67 -2.84
CA ILE A 392 -7.77 -17.47 -3.46
C ILE A 392 -8.74 -16.80 -2.47
N ALA A 393 -9.63 -17.57 -1.85
CA ALA A 393 -10.61 -17.06 -0.89
C ALA A 393 -9.93 -16.40 0.31
N THR A 394 -8.92 -17.04 0.93
CA THR A 394 -8.16 -16.45 2.04
C THR A 394 -7.45 -15.16 1.61
N SER A 395 -6.91 -15.13 0.40
CA SER A 395 -6.22 -13.95 -0.14
C SER A 395 -7.19 -12.79 -0.31
N LEU A 396 -8.38 -13.01 -0.88
CA LEU A 396 -9.41 -11.97 -1.01
C LEU A 396 -9.95 -11.52 0.35
N LEU A 397 -10.18 -12.45 1.28
CA LEU A 397 -10.64 -12.15 2.64
C LEU A 397 -9.66 -11.24 3.40
N SER A 398 -8.36 -11.34 3.13
CA SER A 398 -7.37 -10.47 3.76
C SER A 398 -7.53 -8.98 3.38
N GLY A 399 -8.17 -8.70 2.24
CA GLY A 399 -8.45 -7.35 1.75
C GLY A 399 -9.75 -6.73 2.28
N VAL A 400 -10.75 -7.55 2.64
CA VAL A 400 -12.05 -7.13 3.17
C VAL A 400 -11.97 -6.13 4.33
N PRO A 401 -11.12 -6.32 5.37
CA PRO A 401 -11.04 -5.36 6.47
C PRO A 401 -10.60 -3.97 6.03
N TYR A 402 -9.72 -3.88 5.03
CA TYR A 402 -9.29 -2.58 4.48
C TYR A 402 -10.40 -1.93 3.66
N LEU A 403 -11.16 -2.74 2.91
CA LEU A 403 -12.35 -2.26 2.20
C LEU A 403 -13.41 -1.74 3.18
N ALA A 404 -13.71 -2.50 4.23
CA ALA A 404 -14.68 -2.12 5.26
C ALA A 404 -14.24 -0.83 5.97
N TYR A 405 -13.00 -0.75 6.43
CA TYR A 405 -12.45 0.47 7.04
C TYR A 405 -12.58 1.68 6.11
N GLY A 406 -12.25 1.51 4.83
CA GLY A 406 -12.40 2.56 3.84
C GLY A 406 -13.85 3.02 3.66
N LEU A 407 -14.78 2.08 3.45
CA LEU A 407 -16.20 2.37 3.27
C LEU A 407 -16.83 3.07 4.49
N PHE A 408 -16.43 2.69 5.72
CA PHE A 408 -17.03 3.23 6.94
C PHE A 408 -16.39 4.53 7.45
N TYR A 409 -15.07 4.74 7.25
CA TYR A 409 -14.33 5.84 7.89
C TYR A 409 -13.77 6.89 6.94
N ILE A 410 -13.34 6.49 5.73
CA ILE A 410 -12.61 7.38 4.81
C ILE A 410 -13.48 7.78 3.60
N GLY A 411 -14.52 7.00 3.31
CA GLY A 411 -15.37 7.11 2.12
C GLY A 411 -14.88 6.20 0.99
N SER A 412 -15.56 6.21 -0.15
CA SER A 412 -15.20 5.37 -1.31
C SER A 412 -14.04 5.97 -2.12
N GLU A 413 -12.92 6.28 -1.47
CA GLU A 413 -11.72 6.73 -2.17
C GLU A 413 -11.15 5.56 -3.02
N PRO A 414 -10.80 5.77 -4.30
CA PRO A 414 -10.35 4.71 -5.19
C PRO A 414 -9.09 3.94 -4.72
N GLU A 415 -8.24 4.59 -3.94
CA GLU A 415 -7.05 4.00 -3.30
C GLU A 415 -7.37 2.82 -2.39
N ILE A 416 -8.51 2.88 -1.69
CA ILE A 416 -8.99 1.81 -0.82
C ILE A 416 -9.23 0.56 -1.67
N TRP A 417 -9.95 0.71 -2.78
CA TRP A 417 -10.27 -0.39 -3.68
C TRP A 417 -9.04 -1.08 -4.25
N LEU A 418 -8.05 -0.30 -4.71
CA LEU A 418 -6.82 -0.85 -5.26
C LEU A 418 -6.03 -1.62 -4.19
N ASN A 419 -5.90 -1.06 -2.99
CA ASN A 419 -5.18 -1.71 -1.90
C ASN A 419 -5.92 -2.97 -1.40
N SER A 420 -7.25 -2.88 -1.22
CA SER A 420 -8.07 -3.97 -0.68
C SER A 420 -8.27 -5.12 -1.67
N LEU A 421 -8.41 -4.84 -2.97
CA LEU A 421 -8.71 -5.88 -3.96
C LEU A 421 -7.46 -6.46 -4.63
N LEU A 422 -6.36 -5.70 -4.71
CA LEU A 422 -5.17 -6.12 -5.44
C LEU A 422 -3.93 -6.22 -4.54
N ALA A 423 -3.53 -5.13 -3.87
CA ALA A 423 -2.23 -5.09 -3.20
C ALA A 423 -2.15 -6.08 -2.01
N ILE A 424 -3.14 -6.07 -1.12
CA ILE A 424 -3.15 -6.94 0.07
C ILE A 424 -3.40 -8.41 -0.32
N PRO A 425 -4.41 -8.73 -1.17
CA PRO A 425 -4.59 -10.09 -1.66
C PRO A 425 -3.36 -10.65 -2.38
N SER A 426 -2.61 -9.83 -3.11
CA SER A 426 -1.37 -10.24 -3.79
C SER A 426 -0.31 -10.76 -2.83
N VAL A 427 -0.03 -10.00 -1.75
CA VAL A 427 0.94 -10.41 -0.71
C VAL A 427 0.44 -11.67 -0.01
N SER A 428 -0.86 -11.73 0.30
CA SER A 428 -1.48 -12.89 0.92
C SER A 428 -1.44 -14.14 0.03
N LEU A 429 -1.58 -13.97 -1.29
CA LEU A 429 -1.53 -15.06 -2.26
C LEU A 429 -0.16 -15.72 -2.30
N ILE A 430 0.92 -14.92 -2.25
CA ILE A 430 2.30 -15.43 -2.22
C ILE A 430 2.54 -16.22 -0.93
N ALA A 431 2.20 -15.64 0.23
CA ALA A 431 2.37 -16.32 1.52
C ALA A 431 1.53 -17.61 1.61
N GLY A 432 0.28 -17.58 1.12
CA GLY A 432 -0.59 -18.75 1.08
C GLY A 432 -0.11 -19.85 0.14
N TYR A 433 0.52 -19.47 -0.98
CA TYR A 433 1.16 -20.41 -1.89
C TYR A 433 2.36 -21.12 -1.23
N ILE A 434 3.21 -20.36 -0.54
CA ILE A 434 4.33 -20.91 0.24
C ILE A 434 3.81 -21.90 1.29
N PHE A 435 2.74 -21.53 2.01
CA PHE A 435 2.10 -22.39 3.00
C PHE A 435 1.57 -23.69 2.39
N ILE A 436 0.93 -23.62 1.21
CA ILE A 436 0.42 -24.80 0.48
C ILE A 436 1.51 -25.80 0.17
N LYS A 437 2.68 -25.30 -0.25
CA LYS A 437 3.81 -26.14 -0.65
C LYS A 437 4.58 -26.70 0.54
N THR A 438 4.80 -25.89 1.56
CA THR A 438 5.70 -26.21 2.68
C THR A 438 4.97 -26.76 3.90
N ARG A 439 3.66 -26.54 3.99
CA ARG A 439 2.84 -26.73 5.20
C ARG A 439 3.50 -26.11 6.43
N SER A 440 4.11 -24.94 6.25
CA SER A 440 4.75 -24.18 7.32
C SER A 440 4.38 -22.71 7.22
N ILE A 441 4.01 -22.09 8.34
CA ILE A 441 3.75 -20.64 8.39
C ILE A 441 5.04 -19.82 8.38
N LEU A 442 6.19 -20.43 8.69
CA LEU A 442 7.47 -19.74 8.83
C LEU A 442 7.85 -18.95 7.58
N GLY A 443 7.67 -19.52 6.39
CA GLY A 443 8.02 -18.86 5.14
C GLY A 443 7.19 -17.60 4.87
N GLY A 444 5.87 -17.68 5.10
CA GLY A 444 4.96 -16.54 5.00
C GLY A 444 5.25 -15.48 6.08
N THR A 445 5.56 -15.92 7.31
CA THR A 445 5.91 -15.01 8.42
C THR A 445 7.15 -14.21 8.10
N ILE A 446 8.22 -14.87 7.62
CA ILE A 446 9.47 -14.21 7.28
C ILE A 446 9.31 -13.30 6.06
N PHE A 447 8.57 -13.74 5.03
CA PHE A 447 8.24 -12.92 3.87
C PHE A 447 7.61 -11.58 4.28
N ASN A 448 6.54 -11.63 5.08
CA ASN A 448 5.87 -10.42 5.56
C ASN A 448 6.74 -9.59 6.51
N ALA A 449 7.48 -10.24 7.41
CA ALA A 449 8.34 -9.55 8.36
C ALA A 449 9.45 -8.78 7.64
N VAL A 450 10.08 -9.39 6.62
CA VAL A 450 11.13 -8.74 5.81
C VAL A 450 10.57 -7.54 5.04
N LEU A 451 9.38 -7.65 4.42
CA LEU A 451 8.73 -6.50 3.77
C LEU A 451 8.51 -5.32 4.74
N MET A 452 8.11 -5.62 5.98
CA MET A 452 7.89 -4.60 7.01
C MET A 452 9.20 -4.02 7.57
N ILE A 453 10.18 -4.87 7.87
CA ILE A 453 11.48 -4.48 8.40
C ILE A 453 12.22 -3.58 7.41
N LEU A 454 12.31 -4.01 6.13
CA LEU A 454 12.98 -3.22 5.10
C LEU A 454 12.31 -1.86 4.89
N SER A 455 10.97 -1.80 4.94
CA SER A 455 10.23 -0.52 4.86
C SER A 455 10.48 0.43 6.03
N SER A 456 10.96 -0.08 7.16
CA SER A 456 11.20 0.70 8.38
C SER A 456 12.67 1.09 8.57
N ILE A 457 13.60 0.30 8.04
CA ILE A 457 15.04 0.52 8.20
C ILE A 457 15.63 1.30 7.03
N LEU A 458 15.16 1.07 5.80
CA LEU A 458 15.79 1.69 4.63
C LEU A 458 15.39 3.15 4.47
N ILE A 459 16.42 4.00 4.33
CA ILE A 459 16.30 5.42 4.01
C ILE A 459 16.43 5.57 2.49
N TYR A 460 15.64 6.47 1.92
CA TYR A 460 15.55 6.65 0.48
C TYR A 460 15.48 8.10 0.06
#